data_AF-A0A431WWK0-F1
#
_entry.id   AF-A0A431WWK0-F1
#
_cell.length_a   1.000
_cell.length_b   1.000
_cell.length_c   1.000
_cell.angle_alpha   90.00
_cell.angle_beta   90.00
_cell.angle_gamma   90.00
#
_symmetry.space_group_name_H-M   'P 1'
#
loop_
_entity.id
_entity.type
_entity.pdbx_description
1 polymer ?
#
loop_
_entity_poly.entity_id
_entity_poly.type
_entity_poly.pdbx_seq_one_letter_code
_entity_poly.pdbx_strand_id
1 'polypeptide(L)'
;MDSMAEVLQDECSQTESRELLEVIKMSVVEKRQRLSWQEKDVVSREVVGRWIDDRHCVGDKITLYRQGNKIFLETWYSDGCHSLDEMMSTQTEDGLKLEDKGGNIFGEYFLLSAENHLRFCNSSECFYTAKAA
;
A
#
# COMPACT_ATOMS: atom_id res chain seq x y z
N MET A 1 -18.33 -3.72 56.94
CA MET A 1 -17.74 -4.37 55.76
C MET A 1 -17.31 -3.24 54.85
N ASP A 2 -16.10 -2.74 55.07
CA ASP A 2 -15.43 -1.76 54.21
C ASP A 2 -14.97 -2.48 52.95
N SER A 3 -15.43 -2.04 51.77
CA SER A 3 -14.97 -2.55 50.49
C SER A 3 -14.06 -1.51 49.84
N MET A 4 -12.77 -1.79 49.91
CA MET A 4 -11.66 -1.10 49.27
C MET A 4 -11.77 -1.30 47.76
N ALA A 5 -12.11 -0.26 47.01
CA ALA A 5 -12.01 -0.28 45.55
C ALA A 5 -10.54 -0.02 45.16
N GLU A 6 -9.83 -1.08 44.81
CA GLU A 6 -8.50 -1.00 44.19
C GLU A 6 -8.60 -0.31 42.83
N VAL A 7 -7.96 0.85 42.73
CA VAL A 7 -7.76 1.57 41.48
C VAL A 7 -6.71 0.82 40.67
N LEU A 8 -7.15 0.00 39.72
CA LEU A 8 -6.30 -0.50 38.65
C LEU A 8 -5.89 0.70 37.77
N GLN A 9 -4.69 1.21 38.00
CA GLN A 9 -4.09 2.23 37.14
C GLN A 9 -3.67 1.56 35.83
N ASP A 10 -4.30 2.01 34.75
CA ASP A 10 -4.08 1.60 33.37
C ASP A 10 -2.65 2.00 32.91
N GLU A 11 -1.72 1.04 32.92
CA GLU A 11 -0.33 1.23 32.49
C GLU A 11 -0.21 1.47 30.97
N CYS A 12 -1.28 1.27 30.20
CA CYS A 12 -1.30 1.43 28.74
C CYS A 12 -1.18 2.91 28.32
N SER A 13 -1.90 3.81 29.00
CA SER A 13 -1.94 5.25 28.71
C SER A 13 -0.62 6.00 28.97
N GLN A 14 0.20 5.52 29.91
CA GLN A 14 1.45 6.18 30.29
C GLN A 14 2.57 5.99 29.25
N THR A 15 2.51 4.92 28.47
CA THR A 15 3.58 4.54 27.53
C THR A 15 3.55 5.45 26.30
N GLU A 16 2.38 5.66 25.68
CA GLU A 16 2.22 6.58 24.54
C GLU A 16 2.57 8.03 24.90
N SER A 17 2.16 8.45 26.10
CA SER A 17 2.43 9.81 26.61
C SER A 17 3.94 10.04 26.81
N ARG A 18 4.70 9.02 27.20
CA ARG A 18 6.15 9.10 27.36
C ARG A 18 6.87 9.19 26.01
N GLU A 19 6.44 8.42 25.02
CA GLU A 19 7.03 8.44 23.67
C GLU A 19 6.84 9.80 22.99
N LEU A 20 5.66 10.40 23.11
CA LEU A 20 5.38 11.75 22.58
C LEU A 20 6.24 12.83 23.26
N LEU A 21 6.40 12.76 24.58
CA LEU A 21 7.26 13.69 25.33
C LEU A 21 8.73 13.56 24.97
N GLU A 22 9.19 12.34 24.68
CA GLU A 22 10.55 12.08 24.24
C GLU A 22 10.82 12.71 22.87
N VAL A 23 9.88 12.58 21.93
CA VAL A 23 9.95 13.20 20.59
C VAL A 23 9.97 14.73 20.66
N ILE A 24 9.17 15.34 21.54
CA ILE A 24 9.13 16.81 21.70
C ILE A 24 10.50 17.33 22.15
N LYS A 25 11.16 16.63 23.07
CA LYS A 25 12.46 17.00 23.64
C LYS A 25 13.66 16.80 22.72
N MET A 26 13.51 16.10 21.60
CA MET A 26 14.61 15.90 20.65
C MET A 26 15.03 17.20 19.97
N SER A 27 16.33 17.36 19.76
CA SER A 27 16.88 18.46 18.97
C SER A 27 16.44 18.37 17.51
N VAL A 28 16.49 19.50 16.80
CA VAL A 28 16.18 19.56 15.37
C VAL A 28 17.08 18.62 14.55
N VAL A 29 18.32 18.42 14.99
CA VAL A 29 19.30 17.52 14.34
C VAL A 29 18.86 16.06 14.49
N GLU A 30 18.49 15.63 15.69
CA GLU A 30 18.04 14.26 15.95
C GLU A 30 16.69 13.96 15.28
N LYS A 31 15.79 14.94 15.21
CA LYS A 31 14.54 14.84 14.44
C LYS A 31 14.81 14.64 12.94
N ARG A 32 15.74 15.41 12.36
CA ARG A 32 16.17 15.25 10.96
C ARG A 32 16.87 13.92 10.72
N GLN A 33 17.67 13.46 11.67
CA GLN A 33 18.33 12.16 11.57
C GLN A 33 17.30 11.03 11.61
N ARG A 34 16.29 11.07 12.49
CA ARG A 34 15.17 10.10 12.49
C ARG A 34 14.37 10.11 11.19
N LEU A 35 14.09 11.28 10.61
CA LEU A 35 13.46 11.38 9.30
C LEU A 35 14.32 10.76 8.19
N SER A 36 15.65 10.91 8.27
CA SER A 36 16.56 10.24 7.30
C SER A 36 16.73 8.74 7.55
N TRP A 37 16.45 8.24 8.76
CA TRP A 37 16.29 6.80 9.03
C TRP A 37 15.00 6.26 8.40
N GLN A 38 13.91 7.02 8.39
CA GLN A 38 12.70 6.70 7.61
C GLN A 38 12.98 6.70 6.09
N GLU A 39 13.85 7.59 5.60
CA GLU A 39 14.35 7.54 4.21
C GLU A 39 15.31 6.36 3.96
N LYS A 40 15.87 5.70 4.98
CA LYS A 40 16.77 4.55 4.81
C LYS A 40 16.08 3.20 4.76
N ASP A 41 14.79 3.13 5.12
CA ASP A 41 13.88 2.05 4.71
C ASP A 41 13.29 2.32 3.30
N VAL A 42 14.00 3.09 2.47
CA VAL A 42 13.91 2.99 1.01
C VAL A 42 14.45 1.62 0.61
N VAL A 43 13.67 0.58 0.88
CA VAL A 43 13.68 -0.61 0.03
C VAL A 43 13.33 -0.06 -1.34
N SER A 44 14.32 0.01 -2.23
CA SER A 44 14.22 0.62 -3.56
C SER A 44 12.94 0.15 -4.24
N ARG A 45 11.92 1.01 -4.25
CA ARG A 45 10.67 0.74 -4.96
C ARG A 45 10.99 0.89 -6.45
N GLU A 46 11.15 -0.23 -7.14
CA GLU A 46 11.30 -0.24 -8.58
C GLU A 46 9.91 -0.13 -9.20
N VAL A 47 9.59 1.04 -9.72
CA VAL A 47 8.27 1.26 -10.33
C VAL A 47 8.22 0.56 -11.68
N VAL A 48 7.31 -0.39 -11.80
CA VAL A 48 7.04 -1.13 -13.04
C VAL A 48 6.22 -0.26 -13.98
N GLY A 49 5.20 0.43 -13.46
CA GLY A 49 4.37 1.33 -14.24
C GLY A 49 3.36 2.12 -13.41
N ARG A 50 2.75 3.10 -14.07
CA ARG A 50 1.72 3.97 -13.51
C ARG A 50 0.59 4.14 -14.50
N TRP A 51 -0.63 4.08 -14.00
CA TRP A 51 -1.84 4.19 -14.80
C TRP A 51 -2.90 5.00 -14.07
N ILE A 52 -3.90 5.43 -14.82
CA ILE A 52 -5.09 6.12 -14.33
C ILE A 52 -6.29 5.25 -14.69
N ASP A 53 -7.05 4.88 -13.67
CA ASP A 53 -8.38 4.32 -13.81
C ASP A 53 -9.41 5.46 -13.90
N ASP A 54 -9.82 5.75 -15.13
CA ASP A 54 -10.77 6.80 -15.46
C ASP A 54 -12.22 6.24 -15.59
N ARG A 55 -12.48 5.04 -15.08
CA ARG A 55 -13.85 4.51 -15.01
C ARG A 55 -14.70 5.49 -14.20
N HIS A 56 -15.86 5.85 -14.74
CA HIS A 56 -16.80 6.80 -14.14
C HIS A 56 -16.21 8.19 -13.81
N CYS A 57 -15.15 8.62 -14.51
CA CYS A 57 -14.49 9.92 -14.33
C CYS A 57 -13.89 10.14 -12.93
N VAL A 58 -13.56 9.07 -12.21
CA VAL A 58 -12.97 9.15 -10.85
C VAL A 58 -11.48 9.50 -10.91
N GLY A 59 -10.75 8.90 -11.86
CA GLY A 59 -9.34 9.21 -12.11
C GLY A 59 -8.39 8.64 -11.05
N ASP A 60 -8.68 7.43 -10.55
CA ASP A 60 -7.86 6.78 -9.53
C ASP A 60 -6.48 6.45 -10.10
N LYS A 61 -5.43 6.71 -9.31
CA LYS A 61 -4.05 6.51 -9.78
C LYS A 61 -3.54 5.17 -9.29
N ILE A 62 -3.09 4.35 -10.23
CA ILE A 62 -2.58 3.02 -9.97
C ILE A 62 -1.08 3.02 -10.19
N THR A 63 -0.32 2.54 -9.21
CA THR A 63 1.12 2.34 -9.31
C THR A 63 1.44 0.88 -9.01
N LEU A 64 2.11 0.22 -9.96
CA LEU A 64 2.67 -1.11 -9.74
C LEU A 64 4.16 -0.97 -9.50
N TYR A 65 4.67 -1.50 -8.39
CA TYR A 65 6.09 -1.46 -8.08
C TYR A 65 6.58 -2.75 -7.46
N ARG A 66 7.87 -3.02 -7.64
CA ARG A 66 8.58 -4.11 -6.98
C ARG A 66 9.33 -3.56 -5.77
N GLN A 67 9.29 -4.33 -4.69
CA GLN A 67 10.01 -4.02 -3.48
C GLN A 67 10.62 -5.32 -2.95
N GLY A 68 11.92 -5.49 -3.16
CA GLY A 68 12.60 -6.77 -2.96
C GLY A 68 12.09 -7.83 -3.93
N ASN A 69 11.65 -8.98 -3.43
CA ASN A 69 11.11 -10.09 -4.23
C ASN A 69 9.57 -10.09 -4.31
N LYS A 70 8.94 -8.99 -3.90
CA LYS A 70 7.48 -8.83 -3.88
C LYS A 70 7.07 -7.75 -4.87
N ILE A 71 5.85 -7.88 -5.38
CA ILE A 71 5.21 -6.89 -6.23
C ILE A 71 3.98 -6.36 -5.51
N PHE A 72 3.78 -5.06 -5.60
CA PHE A 72 2.71 -4.35 -4.91
C PHE A 72 1.93 -3.50 -5.90
N LEU A 73 0.61 -3.51 -5.76
CA LEU A 73 -0.29 -2.61 -6.46
C LEU A 73 -0.80 -1.57 -5.45
N GLU A 74 -0.48 -0.31 -5.70
CA GLU A 74 -0.94 0.83 -4.90
C GLU A 74 -1.97 1.61 -5.71
N THR A 75 -3.18 1.78 -5.17
CA THR A 75 -4.24 2.57 -5.81
C THR A 75 -4.58 3.76 -4.94
N TRP A 76 -4.42 4.97 -5.47
CA TRP A 76 -4.79 6.22 -4.84
C TRP A 76 -6.15 6.68 -5.35
N TYR A 77 -7.10 6.77 -4.44
CA TYR A 77 -8.45 7.18 -4.72
C TYR A 77 -8.60 8.71 -4.63
N SER A 78 -9.59 9.25 -5.34
CA SER A 78 -9.88 10.70 -5.35
C SER A 78 -10.23 11.29 -3.98
N ASP A 79 -10.68 10.47 -3.02
CA ASP A 79 -10.98 10.85 -1.65
C ASP A 79 -9.73 10.99 -0.75
N GLY A 80 -8.54 10.69 -1.28
CA GLY A 80 -7.26 10.71 -0.58
C GLY A 80 -6.95 9.42 0.19
N CYS A 81 -7.84 8.44 0.16
CA CYS A 81 -7.54 7.09 0.62
C CYS A 81 -6.62 6.38 -0.38
N HIS A 82 -5.95 5.33 0.08
CA HIS A 82 -5.23 4.43 -0.81
C HIS A 82 -5.38 2.98 -0.36
N SER A 83 -5.32 2.06 -1.32
CA SER A 83 -5.13 0.62 -1.06
C SER A 83 -3.72 0.22 -1.45
N LEU A 84 -3.18 -0.76 -0.74
CA LEU A 84 -1.87 -1.34 -1.01
C LEU A 84 -1.98 -2.85 -0.92
N ASP A 85 -1.89 -3.51 -2.06
CA ASP A 85 -2.16 -4.93 -2.21
C ASP A 85 -0.89 -5.66 -2.67
N GLU A 86 -0.52 -6.75 -2.00
CA GLU A 86 0.60 -7.61 -2.41
C GLU A 86 0.12 -8.57 -3.51
N MET A 87 0.73 -8.52 -4.69
CA MET A 87 0.30 -9.34 -5.82
C MET A 87 1.20 -10.57 -5.98
N MET A 88 0.59 -11.67 -6.40
CA MET A 88 1.26 -12.82 -7.02
C MET A 88 1.36 -12.56 -8.52
N SER A 89 2.56 -12.71 -9.07
CA SER A 89 2.81 -12.51 -10.50
C SER A 89 3.09 -13.84 -11.20
N THR A 90 2.36 -14.11 -12.28
CA THR A 90 2.55 -15.29 -13.13
C THR A 90 2.82 -14.84 -14.57
N GLN A 91 3.93 -15.28 -15.16
CA GLN A 91 4.21 -15.01 -16.57
C GLN A 91 3.29 -15.86 -17.45
N THR A 92 2.60 -15.22 -18.38
CA THR A 92 1.72 -15.85 -19.38
C THR A 92 2.14 -15.42 -20.79
N GLU A 93 1.55 -16.04 -21.82
CA GLU A 93 1.79 -15.67 -23.23
C GLU A 93 1.35 -14.22 -23.52
N ASP A 94 0.29 -13.75 -22.86
CA ASP A 94 -0.28 -12.41 -23.05
C ASP A 94 0.37 -11.32 -22.17
N GLY A 95 1.33 -11.70 -21.32
CA GLY A 95 2.03 -10.80 -20.41
C GLY A 95 2.09 -11.29 -18.97
N LEU A 96 2.27 -10.36 -18.03
CA LEU A 96 2.38 -10.64 -16.60
C LEU A 96 0.98 -10.57 -15.97
N LYS A 97 0.46 -11.73 -15.56
CA LYS A 97 -0.77 -11.85 -14.80
C LYS A 97 -0.50 -11.53 -13.33
N LEU A 98 -1.32 -10.67 -12.73
CA LEU A 98 -1.19 -10.20 -11.35
C LEU A 98 -2.48 -10.51 -10.60
N GLU A 99 -2.36 -11.28 -9.53
CA GLU A 99 -3.47 -11.74 -8.69
C GLU A 99 -3.22 -11.32 -7.25
N ASP A 100 -4.23 -10.84 -6.53
CA ASP A 100 -4.07 -10.50 -5.11
C ASP A 100 -3.69 -11.75 -4.30
N LYS A 101 -2.61 -11.65 -3.52
CA LYS A 101 -2.14 -12.71 -2.62
C LYS A 101 -3.10 -12.96 -1.46
N GLY A 102 -3.87 -11.94 -1.05
CA GLY A 102 -4.98 -12.08 -0.09
C GLY A 102 -6.09 -13.00 -0.58
N GLY A 103 -6.06 -13.35 -1.87
CA GLY A 103 -7.01 -14.21 -2.54
C GLY A 103 -8.10 -13.39 -3.21
N ASN A 104 -8.53 -13.84 -4.39
CA ASN A 104 -9.66 -13.26 -5.09
C ASN A 104 -10.76 -14.29 -5.28
N ILE A 105 -11.89 -14.10 -4.58
CA ILE A 105 -13.04 -15.00 -4.67
C ILE A 105 -13.89 -14.79 -5.92
N PHE A 106 -13.69 -13.66 -6.62
CA PHE A 106 -14.43 -13.30 -7.84
C PHE A 106 -13.62 -13.59 -9.12
N GLY A 107 -12.36 -14.02 -8.97
CA GLY A 107 -11.48 -14.36 -10.10
C GLY A 107 -11.05 -13.15 -10.91
N GLU A 108 -11.05 -11.95 -10.32
CA GLU A 108 -10.50 -10.75 -10.96
C GLU A 108 -8.98 -10.75 -10.88
N TYR A 109 -8.34 -10.27 -11.93
CA TYR A 109 -6.89 -10.15 -12.01
C TYR A 109 -6.51 -9.01 -12.92
N PHE A 110 -5.27 -8.57 -12.80
CA PHE A 110 -4.70 -7.60 -13.73
C PHE A 110 -3.77 -8.30 -14.70
N LEU A 111 -3.76 -7.85 -15.96
CA LEU A 111 -2.88 -8.35 -16.99
C LEU A 111 -2.03 -7.20 -17.53
N LEU A 112 -0.75 -7.23 -17.19
CA LEU A 112 0.23 -6.29 -17.69
C LEU A 112 0.87 -6.83 -18.97
N SER A 113 0.53 -6.22 -20.11
CA SER A 113 1.13 -6.56 -21.40
C SER A 113 2.58 -6.11 -21.52
N ALA A 114 3.31 -6.68 -22.49
CA ALA A 114 4.69 -6.26 -22.80
C ALA A 114 4.79 -4.78 -23.24
N GLU A 115 3.70 -4.22 -23.76
CA GLU A 115 3.59 -2.81 -24.17
C GLU A 115 3.25 -1.87 -22.99
N ASN A 116 3.27 -2.39 -21.76
CA ASN A 116 2.96 -1.66 -20.54
C ASN A 116 1.48 -1.19 -20.44
N HIS A 117 0.57 -1.85 -21.15
CA HIS A 117 -0.87 -1.70 -20.93
C HIS A 117 -1.33 -2.57 -19.75
N LEU A 118 -2.01 -1.95 -18.78
CA LEU A 118 -2.63 -2.63 -17.64
C LEU A 118 -4.11 -2.88 -17.91
N ARG A 119 -4.47 -4.15 -18.07
CA ARG A 119 -5.86 -4.60 -18.28
C ARG A 119 -6.46 -5.17 -17.01
N PHE A 120 -7.75 -4.93 -16.83
CA PHE A 120 -8.58 -5.48 -15.77
C PHE A 120 -9.38 -6.62 -16.36
N CYS A 121 -9.26 -7.79 -15.75
CA CYS A 121 -9.86 -9.00 -16.27
C CYS A 121 -10.57 -9.77 -15.16
N ASN A 122 -11.54 -10.57 -15.55
CA ASN A 122 -12.20 -11.55 -14.72
C ASN A 122 -12.05 -12.95 -15.34
N SER A 123 -12.73 -13.95 -14.79
CA SER A 123 -12.71 -15.33 -15.30
C SER A 123 -13.19 -15.49 -16.75
N SER A 124 -13.92 -14.52 -17.29
CA SER A 124 -14.56 -14.58 -18.61
C SER A 124 -13.85 -13.71 -19.66
N GLU A 125 -13.48 -12.48 -19.32
CA GLU A 125 -12.89 -11.52 -20.25
C GLU A 125 -12.09 -10.41 -19.56
N CYS A 126 -11.34 -9.65 -20.36
CA CYS A 126 -10.73 -8.39 -19.95
C CYS A 126 -11.64 -7.22 -20.35
N PHE A 127 -12.28 -6.60 -19.36
CA PHE A 127 -13.36 -5.63 -19.58
C PHE A 127 -12.88 -4.17 -19.61
N TYR A 128 -11.65 -3.87 -19.16
CA TYR A 128 -11.14 -2.51 -19.12
C TYR A 128 -9.61 -2.46 -19.26
N THR A 129 -9.09 -1.37 -19.84
CA THR A 129 -7.66 -1.06 -19.94
C THR A 129 -7.42 0.32 -19.34
N ALA A 130 -6.58 0.40 -18.32
CA ALA A 130 -6.24 1.69 -17.71
C ALA A 130 -5.35 2.53 -18.64
N LYS A 131 -5.52 3.85 -18.55
CA LYS A 131 -4.72 4.80 -19.33
C LYS A 131 -3.35 4.94 -18.69
N ALA A 132 -2.30 5.02 -19.48
CA ALA A 132 -0.98 5.38 -18.93
C ALA A 132 -1.08 6.76 -18.26
N ALA A 133 -0.46 6.89 -17.07
CA ALA A 133 -0.43 8.13 -16.30
C ALA A 133 0.58 9.15 -16.83
#